data_AF-A0A4Q3SAP8-F1
#
_entry.id   AF-A0A4Q3SAP8-F1
#
_cell.length_a   1.000
_cell.length_b   1.000
_cell.length_c   1.000
_cell.angle_alpha   90.00
_cell.angle_beta   90.00
_cell.angle_gamma   90.00
#
_symmetry.space_group_name_H-M   'P 1'
#
loop_
_entity.id
_entity.type
_entity.pdbx_description
1 polymer ?
#
loop_
_entity_poly.entity_id
_entity_poly.type
_entity_poly.pdbx_seq_one_letter_code
_entity_poly.pdbx_strand_id
1 'polypeptide(L)'
;RLPIKAWLSIPIGVVTLAERFPEGPAATETWFRAMVETVKDEIREFRHADPLRPIFDGDRAHMVGTSGAITSLAGMHLGLRRYDRSQVDGIWMTRDECDVAAQTLLRLSPQERANEPCIGAERADLVLAGAAILQAVQELWPCSRVRVADRGLREGILMSLMSGVGTKRKRRRRRRGRRSGGASPVNAPE
;
A
#
# COMPACT_ATOMS: atom_id res chain seq x y z
N ARG A 1 -6.16 -16.72 -14.04
CA ARG A 1 -5.63 -15.76 -13.02
C ARG A 1 -4.55 -14.96 -13.71
N LEU A 2 -4.70 -13.64 -13.81
CA LEU A 2 -3.58 -12.82 -14.28
C LEU A 2 -2.43 -13.01 -13.29
N PRO A 3 -1.26 -13.52 -13.72
CA PRO A 3 -0.16 -13.80 -12.81
C PRO A 3 0.43 -12.48 -12.32
N ILE A 4 0.70 -12.39 -11.01
CA ILE A 4 1.55 -11.34 -10.44
C ILE A 4 2.90 -11.42 -11.17
N LYS A 5 3.28 -10.35 -11.87
CA LYS A 5 4.48 -10.31 -12.71
C LYS A 5 5.75 -10.00 -11.90
N ALA A 6 5.61 -9.13 -10.91
CA ALA A 6 6.65 -8.73 -9.99
C ALA A 6 6.00 -8.29 -8.66
N TRP A 7 6.72 -8.44 -7.55
CA TRP A 7 6.29 -7.93 -6.25
C TRP A 7 7.52 -7.52 -5.43
N LEU A 8 7.36 -6.47 -4.64
CA LEU A 8 8.36 -5.94 -3.73
C LEU A 8 7.66 -5.58 -2.42
N SER A 9 8.31 -5.87 -1.29
CA SER A 9 7.93 -5.35 0.02
C SER A 9 9.15 -4.63 0.58
N ILE A 10 9.08 -3.31 0.66
CA ILE A 10 10.13 -2.49 1.28
C ILE A 10 9.86 -2.34 2.78
N PRO A 11 10.88 -2.29 3.64
CA PRO A 11 10.72 -2.09 5.09
C PRO A 11 10.47 -0.61 5.44
N ILE A 12 9.75 0.12 4.58
CA ILE A 12 9.37 1.52 4.79
C ILE A 12 7.85 1.63 4.68
N GLY A 13 7.20 1.79 5.84
CA GLY A 13 5.82 2.23 5.97
C GLY A 13 5.73 3.68 6.46
N VAL A 14 4.50 4.18 6.59
CA VAL A 14 4.24 5.57 7.03
C VAL A 14 4.82 5.88 8.41
N VAL A 15 4.74 4.92 9.35
CA VAL A 15 5.27 5.09 10.72
C VAL A 15 6.79 5.16 10.69
N THR A 16 7.45 4.16 10.11
CA THR A 16 8.92 4.12 10.03
C THR A 16 9.51 5.30 9.26
N LEU A 17 8.79 5.79 8.23
CA LEU A 17 9.24 6.95 7.47
C LEU A 17 9.08 8.24 8.28
N ALA A 18 7.95 8.42 8.97
CA ALA A 18 7.74 9.57 9.86
C ALA A 18 8.73 9.59 11.05
N GLU A 19 9.04 8.43 11.63
CA GLU A 19 10.04 8.30 12.70
C GLU A 19 11.46 8.66 12.21
N ARG A 20 11.80 8.28 10.96
CA ARG A 20 13.10 8.60 10.36
C ARG A 20 13.23 10.08 9.99
N PHE A 21 12.11 10.74 9.70
CA PHE A 21 12.04 12.15 9.30
C PHE A 21 11.11 12.91 10.25
N PRO A 22 11.50 13.12 11.52
CA PRO A 22 10.66 13.86 12.46
C PRO A 22 10.38 15.26 11.92
N GLU A 23 9.12 15.68 12.01
CA GLU A 23 8.71 17.00 11.56
C GLU A 23 9.28 18.07 12.49
N GLY A 24 9.84 19.12 11.90
CA GLY A 24 10.30 20.29 12.63
C GLY A 24 9.15 21.22 13.06
N PRO A 25 9.45 22.49 13.38
CA PRO A 25 8.41 23.47 13.72
C PRO A 25 7.36 23.70 12.62
N ALA A 26 7.74 23.46 11.37
CA ALA A 26 6.87 23.45 10.22
C ALA A 26 7.37 22.43 9.20
N ALA A 27 6.44 21.81 8.46
CA ALA A 27 6.78 21.00 7.31
C ALA A 27 7.36 21.89 6.19
N THR A 28 8.43 21.42 5.56
CA THR A 28 9.07 22.11 4.43
C THR A 28 9.10 21.22 3.20
N GLU A 29 9.15 21.82 2.01
CA GLU A 29 9.30 21.07 0.76
C GLU A 29 10.58 20.23 0.77
N THR A 30 11.69 20.76 1.27
CA THR A 30 12.96 20.02 1.36
C THR A 30 12.85 18.78 2.25
N TRP A 31 12.20 18.90 3.41
CA TRP A 31 11.96 17.77 4.31
C TRP A 31 11.07 16.70 3.65
N PHE A 32 9.99 17.15 3.00
CA PHE A 32 9.10 16.25 2.28
C PHE A 32 9.81 15.55 1.11
N ARG A 33 10.64 16.27 0.35
CA ARG A 33 11.46 15.71 -0.72
C ARG A 33 12.49 14.71 -0.25
N ALA A 34 13.08 14.90 0.93
CA ALA A 34 13.99 13.92 1.53
C ALA A 34 13.28 12.57 1.80
N MET A 35 12.03 12.60 2.25
CA MET A 35 11.21 11.39 2.39
C MET A 35 10.95 10.71 1.05
N VAL A 36 10.58 11.49 0.02
CA VAL A 36 10.33 11.00 -1.33
C VAL A 36 11.56 10.30 -1.90
N GLU A 37 12.74 10.95 -1.88
CA GLU A 37 13.97 10.34 -2.41
C GLU A 37 14.39 9.09 -1.64
N THR A 38 14.23 9.08 -0.31
CA THR A 38 14.51 7.88 0.50
C THR A 38 13.67 6.69 0.07
N VAL A 39 12.37 6.88 -0.17
CA VAL A 39 11.50 5.81 -0.66
C VAL A 39 11.89 5.40 -2.08
N LYS A 40 12.29 6.35 -2.93
CA LYS A 40 12.72 6.06 -4.30
C LYS A 40 13.96 5.19 -4.33
N ASP A 41 14.92 5.45 -3.45
CA ASP A 41 16.15 4.66 -3.37
C ASP A 41 15.87 3.20 -3.02
N GLU A 42 14.99 2.92 -2.05
CA GLU A 42 14.57 1.54 -1.74
C GLU A 42 13.87 0.83 -2.91
N ILE A 43 13.08 1.57 -3.71
CA ILE A 43 12.38 0.99 -4.86
C ILE A 43 13.34 0.77 -6.05
N ARG A 44 14.32 1.66 -6.26
CA ARG A 44 15.29 1.58 -7.38
C ARG A 44 16.14 0.31 -7.34
N GLU A 45 16.43 -0.20 -6.15
CA GLU A 45 17.15 -1.46 -5.95
C GLU A 45 16.40 -2.67 -6.55
N PHE A 46 15.08 -2.56 -6.72
CA PHE A 46 14.24 -3.62 -7.27
C PHE A 46 14.08 -3.54 -8.79
N ARG A 47 14.87 -4.36 -9.50
CA ARG A 47 14.91 -4.37 -10.98
C ARG A 47 13.94 -5.35 -11.65
N HIS A 48 13.29 -6.26 -10.90
CA HIS A 48 12.43 -7.30 -11.52
C HIS A 48 11.19 -6.76 -12.23
N ALA A 49 10.75 -5.54 -11.91
CA ALA A 49 9.63 -4.89 -12.58
C ALA A 49 10.06 -4.11 -13.84
N ASP A 50 11.35 -3.94 -14.11
CA ASP A 50 11.85 -3.15 -15.24
C ASP A 50 11.24 -3.50 -16.61
N PRO A 51 10.96 -4.78 -16.94
CA PRO A 51 10.29 -5.12 -18.20
C PRO A 51 8.91 -4.49 -18.38
N LEU A 52 8.29 -3.98 -17.32
CA LEU A 52 7.00 -3.28 -17.35
C LEU A 52 7.14 -1.79 -17.63
N ARG A 53 8.33 -1.19 -17.49
CA ARG A 53 8.56 0.27 -17.66
C ARG A 53 7.97 0.84 -18.95
N PRO A 54 8.17 0.22 -20.14
CA PRO A 54 7.60 0.75 -21.39
C PRO A 54 6.06 0.82 -21.43
N ILE A 55 5.38 0.14 -20.51
CA ILE A 55 3.91 0.23 -20.38
C ILE A 55 3.53 1.50 -19.60
N PHE A 56 4.26 1.79 -18.52
CA PHE A 56 4.05 2.99 -17.69
C PHE A 56 4.51 4.25 -18.43
N ASP A 57 5.68 4.22 -19.08
CA ASP A 57 6.22 5.35 -19.85
C ASP A 57 5.30 5.74 -21.03
N GLY A 58 4.52 4.78 -21.54
CA GLY A 58 3.51 5.01 -22.58
C GLY A 58 2.10 5.31 -22.05
N ASP A 59 1.93 5.53 -20.74
CA ASP A 59 0.64 5.75 -20.04
C ASP A 59 -0.44 4.69 -20.34
N ARG A 60 -0.01 3.43 -20.53
CA ARG A 60 -0.91 2.27 -20.79
C ARG A 60 -1.19 1.45 -19.53
N ALA A 61 -0.78 1.95 -18.37
CA ALA A 61 -1.01 1.37 -17.07
C ALA A 61 -1.65 2.41 -16.13
N HIS A 62 -2.22 1.94 -15.03
CA HIS A 62 -2.70 2.82 -13.97
C HIS A 62 -2.28 2.26 -12.62
N MET A 63 -2.19 3.15 -11.63
CA MET A 63 -1.91 2.77 -10.27
C MET A 63 -3.21 2.47 -9.51
N VAL A 64 -3.15 1.53 -8.58
CA VAL A 64 -4.19 1.35 -7.57
C VAL A 64 -3.54 1.61 -6.22
N GLY A 65 -3.90 2.73 -5.60
CA GLY A 65 -3.49 3.06 -4.24
C GLY A 65 -4.45 2.40 -3.25
N THR A 66 -3.91 1.65 -2.31
CA THR A 66 -4.67 1.09 -1.19
C THR A 66 -4.05 1.55 0.13
N SER A 67 -4.85 1.70 1.19
CA SER A 67 -4.50 2.10 2.58
C SER A 67 -5.08 3.45 3.01
N GLY A 68 -4.95 3.74 4.31
CA GLY A 68 -5.46 4.97 4.93
C GLY A 68 -4.86 6.26 4.37
N ALA A 69 -3.62 6.25 3.86
CA ALA A 69 -2.98 7.47 3.36
C ALA A 69 -3.65 7.98 2.08
N ILE A 70 -3.79 7.11 1.09
CA ILE A 70 -4.45 7.46 -0.18
C ILE A 70 -5.94 7.75 0.03
N THR A 71 -6.63 7.06 0.95
CA THR A 71 -8.04 7.36 1.24
C THR A 71 -8.22 8.67 2.01
N SER A 72 -7.25 9.07 2.83
CA SER A 72 -7.21 10.42 3.42
C SER A 72 -6.99 11.52 2.37
N LEU A 73 -6.03 11.33 1.46
CA LEU A 73 -5.78 12.26 0.34
C LEU A 73 -7.03 12.41 -0.54
N ALA A 74 -7.70 11.29 -0.83
CA ALA A 74 -8.95 11.26 -1.56
C ALA A 74 -10.07 12.02 -0.84
N GLY A 75 -10.23 11.80 0.47
CA GLY A 75 -11.22 12.52 1.28
C GLY A 75 -10.99 14.03 1.31
N MET A 76 -9.72 14.46 1.39
CA MET A 76 -9.34 15.87 1.28
C MET A 76 -9.62 16.43 -0.11
N HIS A 77 -9.21 15.72 -1.17
CA HIS A 77 -9.44 16.12 -2.55
C HIS A 77 -10.94 16.32 -2.85
N LEU A 78 -11.80 15.45 -2.31
CA LEU A 78 -13.25 15.54 -2.41
C LEU A 78 -13.87 16.60 -1.49
N GLY A 79 -13.11 17.20 -0.58
CA GLY A 79 -13.60 18.18 0.39
C GLY A 79 -14.63 17.60 1.36
N LEU A 80 -14.50 16.32 1.73
CA LEU A 80 -15.51 15.65 2.55
C LEU A 80 -15.49 16.17 3.99
N ARG A 81 -16.68 16.48 4.54
CA ARG A 81 -16.87 16.89 5.94
C ARG A 81 -16.66 15.77 6.97
N ARG A 82 -16.53 14.53 6.50
CA ARG A 82 -16.20 13.33 7.27
C ARG A 82 -15.86 12.21 6.30
N TYR A 83 -15.10 11.21 6.75
CA TYR A 83 -14.81 10.05 5.93
C TYR A 83 -16.09 9.30 5.50
N ASP A 84 -16.28 9.14 4.20
CA ASP A 84 -17.34 8.34 3.60
C ASP A 84 -16.75 7.38 2.57
N ARG A 85 -16.68 6.10 2.93
CA ARG A 85 -16.15 5.04 2.07
C ARG A 85 -16.86 4.98 0.73
N SER A 86 -18.17 5.21 0.67
CA SER A 86 -18.94 5.09 -0.57
C SER A 86 -18.56 6.16 -1.61
N GLN A 87 -18.02 7.28 -1.14
CA GLN A 87 -17.53 8.37 -1.97
C GLN A 87 -16.05 8.25 -2.27
N VAL A 88 -15.25 7.62 -1.41
CA VAL A 88 -13.79 7.50 -1.57
C VAL A 88 -13.38 6.25 -2.34
N ASP A 89 -14.01 5.11 -2.07
CA ASP A 89 -13.60 3.84 -2.64
C ASP A 89 -13.94 3.80 -4.14
N GLY A 90 -12.91 3.61 -4.96
CA GLY A 90 -13.07 3.59 -6.40
C GLY A 90 -13.31 4.97 -7.01
N ILE A 91 -12.75 6.04 -6.46
CA ILE A 91 -12.53 7.25 -7.25
C ILE A 91 -11.28 7.13 -8.10
N TRP A 92 -11.20 7.96 -9.14
CA TRP A 92 -9.96 8.24 -9.83
C TRP A 92 -9.44 9.59 -9.35
N MET A 93 -8.14 9.68 -9.11
CA MET A 93 -7.43 10.94 -8.95
C MET A 93 -6.32 10.98 -9.99
N THR A 94 -6.15 12.13 -10.63
CA THR A 94 -5.01 12.41 -11.49
C THR A 94 -3.75 12.60 -10.63
N ARG A 95 -2.58 12.48 -11.26
CA ARG A 95 -1.30 12.79 -10.59
C ARG A 95 -1.31 14.21 -10.01
N ASP A 96 -1.82 15.17 -10.76
CA ASP A 96 -1.87 16.58 -10.34
C ASP A 96 -2.81 16.78 -9.14
N GLU A 97 -3.95 16.08 -9.09
CA GLU A 97 -4.85 16.11 -7.92
C GLU A 97 -4.19 15.52 -6.67
N CYS A 98 -3.41 14.44 -6.83
CA CYS A 98 -2.61 13.89 -5.73
C CYS A 98 -1.53 14.87 -5.27
N ASP A 99 -0.82 15.51 -6.20
CA ASP A 99 0.22 16.49 -5.90
C ASP A 99 -0.38 17.73 -5.19
N VAL A 100 -1.53 18.23 -5.64
CA VAL A 100 -2.27 19.31 -4.99
C VAL A 100 -2.71 18.93 -3.57
N ALA A 101 -3.23 17.72 -3.36
CA ALA A 101 -3.62 17.25 -2.04
C ALA A 101 -2.39 17.14 -1.10
N ALA A 102 -1.27 16.62 -1.59
CA ALA A 102 -0.01 16.53 -0.84
C ALA A 102 0.54 17.92 -0.48
N GLN A 103 0.56 18.86 -1.42
CA GLN A 103 0.97 20.24 -1.17
C GLN A 103 0.03 20.97 -0.20
N THR A 104 -1.26 20.67 -0.24
CA THR A 104 -2.23 21.24 0.72
C THR A 104 -1.93 20.75 2.12
N LEU A 105 -1.70 19.44 2.31
CA LEU A 105 -1.25 18.88 3.59
C LEU A 105 0.04 19.53 4.09
N LEU A 106 0.99 19.78 3.20
CA LEU A 106 2.28 20.36 3.55
C LEU A 106 2.16 21.80 4.08
N ARG A 107 1.13 22.54 3.66
CA ARG A 107 0.85 23.90 4.12
C ARG A 107 0.10 23.94 5.46
N LEU A 108 -0.55 22.85 5.85
CA LEU A 108 -1.24 22.75 7.13
C LEU A 108 -0.24 22.45 8.25
N SER A 109 -0.41 23.09 9.40
CA SER A 109 0.24 22.71 10.65
C SER A 109 -0.22 21.32 11.12
N PRO A 110 0.53 20.66 12.02
CA PRO A 110 0.09 19.38 12.61
C PRO A 110 -1.32 19.44 13.22
N GLN A 111 -1.64 20.55 13.90
CA GLN A 111 -2.96 20.73 14.51
C GLN A 111 -4.06 20.91 13.46
N GLU A 112 -3.80 21.63 12.37
CA GLU A 112 -4.75 21.75 11.27
C GLU A 112 -4.97 20.40 10.56
N ARG A 113 -3.91 19.61 10.34
CA ARG A 113 -4.04 18.24 9.82
C ARG A 113 -4.80 17.31 10.77
N ALA A 114 -4.67 17.49 12.08
CA ALA A 114 -5.46 16.74 13.05
C ALA A 114 -6.96 17.10 13.00
N ASN A 115 -7.28 18.35 12.63
CA ASN A 115 -8.65 18.86 12.49
C ASN A 115 -9.26 18.55 11.12
N GLU A 116 -8.46 18.12 10.14
CA GLU A 116 -8.95 17.71 8.82
C GLU A 116 -9.90 16.50 8.94
N PRO A 117 -11.17 16.60 8.47
CA PRO A 117 -12.19 15.61 8.78
C PRO A 117 -11.91 14.19 8.30
N CYS A 118 -11.10 14.04 7.25
CA CYS A 118 -10.75 12.73 6.69
C CYS A 118 -9.44 12.15 7.26
N ILE A 119 -8.72 12.89 8.10
CA ILE A 119 -7.42 12.50 8.67
C ILE A 119 -7.57 12.18 10.16
N GLY A 120 -7.98 13.16 10.97
CA GLY A 120 -8.06 13.04 12.42
C GLY A 120 -6.68 12.99 13.11
N ALA A 121 -6.68 13.17 14.43
CA ALA A 121 -5.47 13.32 15.24
C ALA A 121 -4.48 12.15 15.12
N GLU A 122 -4.95 10.90 15.17
CA GLU A 122 -4.07 9.71 15.14
C GLU A 122 -3.25 9.56 13.85
N ARG A 123 -3.67 10.23 12.76
CA ARG A 123 -3.02 10.13 11.44
C ARG A 123 -2.34 11.43 10.99
N ALA A 124 -2.48 12.51 11.76
CA ALA A 124 -1.98 13.84 11.39
C ALA A 124 -0.47 13.87 11.14
N ASP A 125 0.28 13.09 11.92
CA ASP A 125 1.74 13.01 11.85
C ASP A 125 2.23 12.02 10.78
N LEU A 126 1.34 11.15 10.28
CA LEU A 126 1.68 10.05 9.37
C LEU A 126 1.28 10.33 7.92
N VAL A 127 0.31 11.21 7.70
CA VAL A 127 -0.31 11.42 6.39
C VAL A 127 0.68 11.97 5.36
N LEU A 128 1.61 12.84 5.76
CA LEU A 128 2.66 13.38 4.88
C LEU A 128 3.66 12.32 4.45
N ALA A 129 4.05 11.40 5.35
CA ALA A 129 4.86 10.25 4.98
C ALA A 129 4.14 9.35 3.96
N GLY A 130 2.83 9.16 4.11
CA GLY A 130 2.01 8.44 3.14
C GLY A 130 1.93 9.12 1.77
N ALA A 131 1.79 10.45 1.75
CA ALA A 131 1.84 11.25 0.52
C ALA A 131 3.22 11.17 -0.15
N ALA A 132 4.30 11.19 0.62
CA ALA A 132 5.66 11.03 0.10
C ALA A 132 5.87 9.65 -0.55
N ILE A 133 5.36 8.57 0.04
CA ILE A 133 5.41 7.23 -0.54
C ILE A 133 4.64 7.19 -1.87
N LEU A 134 3.41 7.72 -1.90
CA LEU A 134 2.61 7.78 -3.12
C LEU A 134 3.37 8.53 -4.23
N GLN A 135 3.94 9.68 -3.88
CA GLN A 135 4.67 10.51 -4.84
C GLN A 135 5.95 9.82 -5.35
N ALA A 136 6.71 9.15 -4.48
CA ALA A 136 7.86 8.35 -4.88
C ALA A 136 7.50 7.27 -5.90
N VAL A 137 6.39 6.55 -5.68
CA VAL A 137 5.92 5.54 -6.63
C VAL A 137 5.48 6.18 -7.94
N GLN A 138 4.73 7.29 -7.91
CA GLN A 138 4.28 8.00 -9.11
C GLN A 138 5.44 8.58 -9.93
N GLU A 139 6.54 9.01 -9.29
CA GLU A 139 7.73 9.51 -9.98
C GLU A 139 8.57 8.39 -10.61
N LEU A 140 8.59 7.19 -10.02
CA LEU A 140 9.33 6.04 -10.57
C LEU A 140 8.55 5.24 -11.62
N TRP A 141 7.22 5.25 -11.50
CA TRP A 141 6.29 4.51 -12.35
C TRP A 141 5.19 5.48 -12.82
N PRO A 142 5.48 6.31 -13.85
CA PRO A 142 4.57 7.36 -14.28
C PRO A 142 3.24 6.77 -14.74
N CYS A 143 2.15 7.37 -14.26
CA CYS A 143 0.80 7.11 -14.71
C CYS A 143 -0.04 8.38 -14.54
N SER A 144 -0.94 8.65 -15.47
CA SER A 144 -1.80 9.85 -15.43
C SER A 144 -2.79 9.84 -14.27
N ARG A 145 -3.12 8.66 -13.74
CA ARG A 145 -4.16 8.49 -12.71
C ARG A 145 -3.90 7.34 -11.74
N VAL A 146 -4.36 7.53 -10.51
CA VAL A 146 -4.44 6.52 -9.45
C VAL A 146 -5.91 6.22 -9.13
N ARG A 147 -6.23 4.94 -9.00
CA ARG A 147 -7.50 4.47 -8.46
C ARG A 147 -7.36 4.32 -6.95
N VAL A 148 -8.24 4.96 -6.20
CA VAL A 148 -8.29 4.79 -4.75
C VAL A 148 -9.05 3.51 -4.43
N ALA A 149 -8.52 2.67 -3.55
CA ALA A 149 -9.22 1.49 -3.05
C ALA A 149 -9.13 1.42 -1.53
N ASP A 150 -10.29 1.42 -0.89
CA ASP A 150 -10.42 1.22 0.56
C ASP A 150 -10.37 -0.27 0.91
N ARG A 151 -10.61 -1.15 -0.07
CA ARG A 151 -10.39 -2.60 0.05
C ARG A 151 -8.91 -2.92 -0.11
N GLY A 152 -8.36 -3.71 0.79
CA GLY A 152 -6.94 -4.06 0.78
C GLY A 152 -6.68 -5.47 1.28
N LEU A 153 -5.67 -5.61 2.14
CA LEU A 153 -5.18 -6.89 2.62
C LEU A 153 -6.26 -7.70 3.36
N ARG A 154 -7.11 -7.04 4.15
CA ARG A 154 -8.17 -7.70 4.95
C ARG A 154 -9.16 -8.41 4.02
N GLU A 155 -9.66 -7.71 3.02
CA GLU A 155 -10.56 -8.26 2.01
C GLU A 155 -9.87 -9.33 1.15
N GLY A 156 -8.61 -9.13 0.78
CA GLY A 156 -7.81 -10.11 0.05
C GLY A 156 -7.65 -11.44 0.79
N ILE A 157 -7.38 -11.39 2.11
CA ILE A 157 -7.31 -12.57 2.97
C ILE A 157 -8.67 -13.27 3.02
N LEU A 158 -9.76 -12.54 3.24
CA LEU A 158 -11.11 -13.10 3.29
C LEU A 158 -11.46 -13.83 1.98
N MET A 159 -11.21 -13.21 0.83
CA MET A 159 -11.43 -13.83 -0.48
C MET A 159 -10.57 -15.08 -0.70
N SER A 160 -9.32 -15.07 -0.21
CA SER A 160 -8.41 -16.23 -0.27
C SER A 160 -8.91 -17.40 0.60
N LEU A 161 -9.48 -17.10 1.76
CA LEU A 161 -10.09 -18.09 2.65
C LEU A 161 -11.37 -18.68 2.04
N MET A 162 -12.26 -17.83 1.51
CA MET A 162 -13.51 -18.25 0.86
C MET A 162 -13.26 -19.10 -0.39
N SER A 163 -12.25 -18.75 -1.19
CA SER A 163 -11.86 -19.52 -2.39
C SER A 163 -11.10 -20.82 -2.08
N GLY A 164 -10.90 -21.16 -0.80
CA GLY A 164 -10.28 -22.41 -0.35
C GLY A 164 -8.78 -22.53 -0.65
N VAL A 165 -8.10 -21.41 -0.93
CA VAL A 165 -6.67 -21.38 -1.26
C VAL A 165 -5.80 -21.74 -0.04
N GLY A 166 -6.24 -21.38 1.17
CA GLY A 166 -5.58 -21.74 2.43
C GLY A 166 -5.85 -23.17 2.95
N THR A 167 -7.01 -23.75 2.64
CA THR A 167 -7.45 -25.05 3.19
C THR A 167 -6.89 -26.25 2.43
N LYS A 168 -6.63 -26.12 1.12
CA LYS A 168 -6.03 -27.20 0.30
C LYS A 168 -4.59 -27.55 0.74
N ARG A 169 -3.80 -26.57 1.18
CA ARG A 169 -2.42 -26.77 1.69
C ARG A 169 -2.39 -27.57 3.01
N LYS A 170 -3.31 -27.29 3.94
CA LYS A 170 -3.44 -28.05 5.20
C LYS A 170 -3.95 -29.49 4.98
N ARG A 171 -4.90 -29.71 4.05
CA ARG A 171 -5.42 -31.06 3.73
C ARG A 171 -4.36 -31.99 3.12
N ARG A 172 -3.46 -31.49 2.27
CA ARG A 172 -2.36 -32.28 1.69
C ARG A 172 -1.33 -32.71 2.75
N ARG A 173 -0.99 -31.84 3.70
CA ARG A 173 -0.06 -32.17 4.81
C ARG A 173 -0.63 -33.26 5.74
N ARG A 174 -1.92 -33.18 6.10
CA ARG A 174 -2.59 -34.21 6.92
C ARG A 174 -2.68 -35.57 6.21
N ARG A 175 -2.88 -35.62 4.89
CA ARG A 175 -2.89 -36.88 4.13
C ARG A 175 -1.52 -37.56 4.03
N ARG A 176 -0.42 -36.78 3.97
CA ARG A 176 0.94 -37.33 3.90
C ARG A 176 1.41 -37.89 5.25
N GLY A 177 1.11 -37.21 6.36
CA GLY A 177 1.46 -37.70 7.71
C GLY A 177 0.65 -38.92 8.19
N ARG A 178 -0.50 -39.20 7.57
CA ARG A 178 -1.33 -40.37 7.91
C ARG A 178 -0.96 -41.65 7.13
N ARG A 179 -0.06 -41.54 6.13
CA ARG A 179 0.44 -42.68 5.35
C ARG A 179 1.78 -43.23 5.86
N SER A 180 2.42 -42.57 6.82
CA SER A 180 3.76 -42.94 7.33
C SER A 180 3.75 -43.50 8.77
N GLY A 181 2.60 -43.96 9.27
CA GLY A 181 2.44 -44.46 10.65
C GLY A 181 1.91 -45.88 10.76
N GLY A 182 2.24 -46.77 9.81
CA GLY A 182 1.79 -48.16 9.80
C GLY A 182 2.92 -49.16 9.60
N ALA A 183 3.80 -49.27 10.59
CA ALA A 183 4.71 -50.40 10.84
C ALA A 183 4.82 -50.47 12.38
N SER A 184 4.64 -51.57 13.12
CA SER A 184 4.77 -53.03 12.91
C SER A 184 3.97 -53.73 14.05
N PRO A 185 4.25 -54.96 14.56
CA PRO A 185 4.67 -56.26 13.98
C PRO A 185 3.72 -57.43 14.42
N VAL A 186 3.73 -58.62 13.78
CA VAL A 186 3.41 -59.90 14.47
C VAL A 186 4.15 -61.09 13.81
N ASN A 187 4.68 -61.98 14.65
CA ASN A 187 5.63 -63.09 14.44
C ASN A 187 5.12 -64.35 13.68
N ALA A 188 6.12 -65.10 13.13
CA ALA A 188 6.40 -66.55 12.93
C ALA A 188 5.29 -67.63 13.16
N PRO A 189 5.30 -68.83 12.53
CA PRO A 189 6.37 -69.87 12.44
C PRO A 189 6.63 -70.40 10.99
N GLU A 190 7.56 -71.30 10.61
CA GLU A 190 8.27 -72.46 11.20
C GLU A 190 9.81 -72.34 11.21
#